data_AF-A0A455U1U3-F1
#
_entry.id   AF-A0A455U1U3-F1
#
_cell.length_a   1.000
_cell.length_b   1.000
_cell.length_c   1.000
_cell.angle_alpha   90.00
_cell.angle_beta   90.00
_cell.angle_gamma   90.00
#
_symmetry.space_group_name_H-M   'P 1'
#
loop_
_entity.id
_entity.type
_entity.pdbx_description
1 polymer ?
#
loop_
_entity_poly.entity_id
_entity_poly.type
_entity_poly.pdbx_seq_one_letter_code
_entity_poly.pdbx_strand_id
1 'polypeptide(L)'
;MVAQQIDLMSLSGHKTYGPKGVGALYVKRHPDIRVEALIHGGGHERGMRSGTLPTHQIAGMGEAFALMQQQYDDDNAHITRLQQRFCAA
;
A
#
# COMPACT_ATOMS: atom_id res chain seq x y z
N MET A 1 -16.90 6.13 3.68
CA MET A 1 -15.87 5.61 2.74
C MET A 1 -16.60 4.83 1.66
N VAL A 2 -16.44 5.21 0.40
CA VAL A 2 -17.05 4.47 -0.73
C VAL A 2 -16.49 3.05 -0.70
N ALA A 3 -17.34 2.06 -0.52
CA ALA A 3 -16.96 0.66 -0.62
C ALA A 3 -16.63 0.36 -2.09
N GLN A 4 -15.37 0.56 -2.47
CA GLN A 4 -14.90 0.14 -3.78
C GLN A 4 -15.00 -1.39 -3.85
N GLN A 5 -15.55 -1.92 -4.95
CA GLN A 5 -15.65 -3.37 -5.21
C GLN A 5 -14.27 -3.92 -5.59
N ILE A 6 -13.33 -3.87 -4.65
CA ILE A 6 -11.96 -4.33 -4.84
C ILE A 6 -11.78 -5.61 -4.04
N ASP A 7 -11.37 -6.66 -4.74
CA ASP A 7 -11.15 -7.99 -4.17
C ASP A 7 -9.70 -8.18 -3.74
N LEU A 8 -8.76 -7.70 -4.56
CA LEU A 8 -7.33 -7.71 -4.32
C LEU A 8 -6.72 -6.35 -4.68
N MET A 9 -5.81 -5.82 -3.86
CA MET A 9 -5.06 -4.60 -4.17
C MET A 9 -3.62 -4.70 -3.70
N SER A 10 -2.70 -4.43 -4.62
CA SER A 10 -1.26 -4.36 -4.34
C SER A 10 -0.88 -2.95 -3.88
N LEU A 11 -0.12 -2.88 -2.79
CA LEU A 11 0.40 -1.66 -2.19
C LEU A 11 1.93 -1.74 -2.09
N SER A 12 2.63 -0.64 -2.37
CA SER A 12 4.09 -0.56 -2.32
C SER A 12 4.53 0.65 -1.51
N GLY A 13 5.38 0.44 -0.49
CA GLY A 13 5.79 1.52 0.41
C GLY A 13 6.55 2.65 -0.28
N HIS A 14 7.52 2.32 -1.14
CA HIS A 14 8.36 3.33 -1.80
C HIS A 14 7.67 4.17 -2.88
N LYS A 15 6.38 3.93 -3.15
CA LYS A 15 5.56 4.78 -4.03
C LYS A 15 4.76 5.84 -3.27
N THR A 16 4.82 5.82 -1.95
CA THR A 16 4.18 6.78 -1.04
C THR A 16 5.20 7.33 -0.04
N TYR A 17 6.44 7.54 -0.47
CA TYR A 17 7.57 8.00 0.35
C TYR A 17 8.03 7.06 1.47
N GLY A 18 7.53 5.81 1.51
CA GLY A 18 7.99 4.77 2.45
C GLY A 18 9.29 4.09 2.04
N PRO A 19 9.80 3.15 2.87
CA PRO A 19 11.03 2.41 2.58
C PRO A 19 10.88 1.47 1.37
N LYS A 20 11.98 1.21 0.66
CA LYS A 20 12.06 0.15 -0.36
C LYS A 20 12.07 -1.23 0.32
N GLY A 21 11.57 -2.24 -0.39
CA GLY A 21 11.58 -3.64 0.09
C GLY A 21 10.34 -4.07 0.87
N VAL A 22 9.35 -3.18 1.05
CA VAL A 22 8.09 -3.48 1.73
C VAL A 22 6.88 -3.09 0.88
N GLY A 23 5.83 -3.90 1.00
CA GLY A 23 4.53 -3.70 0.39
C GLY A 23 3.48 -4.49 1.15
N ALA A 24 2.23 -4.38 0.71
CA ALA A 24 1.11 -5.11 1.28
C ALA A 24 0.18 -5.60 0.17
N LEU A 25 -0.52 -6.70 0.42
CA LEU A 25 -1.62 -7.19 -0.39
C LEU A 25 -2.90 -7.06 0.43
N TYR A 26 -3.81 -6.20 -0.01
CA TYR A 26 -5.17 -6.23 0.50
C TYR A 26 -5.87 -7.45 -0.09
N VAL A 27 -6.45 -8.26 0.79
CA VAL A 27 -7.34 -9.38 0.44
C VAL A 27 -8.68 -9.13 1.11
N LYS A 28 -9.73 -8.98 0.30
CA LYS A 28 -11.10 -8.80 0.80
C LYS A 28 -11.51 -10.01 1.62
N ARG A 29 -12.15 -9.74 2.76
CA ARG A 29 -12.57 -10.80 3.71
C ARG A 29 -13.95 -11.40 3.40
N HIS A 30 -14.82 -10.66 2.70
CA HIS A 30 -16.16 -11.12 2.35
C HIS A 30 -16.56 -10.64 0.94
N PRO A 31 -16.94 -11.54 0.02
CA PRO A 31 -16.91 -13.01 0.14
C PRO A 31 -15.49 -13.53 0.44
N ASP A 32 -15.37 -14.76 0.95
CA ASP A 32 -14.06 -15.36 1.29
C ASP A 32 -13.21 -15.53 0.00
N ILE A 33 -12.07 -14.83 -0.06
CA ILE A 33 -11.14 -14.90 -1.19
C ILE A 33 -9.89 -15.64 -0.74
N ARG A 34 -9.65 -16.80 -1.35
CA ARG A 34 -8.49 -17.64 -1.07
C ARG A 34 -7.40 -17.39 -2.09
N VAL A 35 -6.21 -17.07 -1.59
CA VAL A 35 -5.00 -16.89 -2.40
C VAL A 35 -4.03 -17.99 -2.05
N GLU A 36 -3.47 -18.66 -3.07
CA GLU A 36 -2.42 -19.65 -2.87
C GLU A 36 -1.10 -18.93 -2.54
N ALA A 37 -0.42 -19.41 -1.49
CA ALA A 37 0.83 -18.80 -1.04
C ALA A 37 1.95 -19.06 -2.05
N LEU A 38 2.61 -18.00 -2.52
CA LEU A 38 3.81 -18.12 -3.36
C LEU A 38 5.09 -18.36 -2.54
N ILE A 39 5.06 -18.04 -1.24
CA ILE A 39 6.19 -18.20 -0.32
C ILE A 39 5.75 -19.12 0.80
N HIS A 40 6.38 -20.29 0.89
CA HIS A 40 6.06 -21.35 1.85
C HIS A 40 6.95 -21.32 3.10
N GLY A 41 6.44 -21.85 4.23
CA GLY A 41 7.17 -21.94 5.51
C GLY A 41 6.47 -21.30 6.73
N GLY A 42 6.24 -22.06 7.81
CA GLY A 42 5.81 -21.51 9.11
C GLY A 42 4.44 -20.83 9.19
N GLY A 43 3.70 -20.66 8.08
CA GLY A 43 2.29 -20.21 8.09
C GLY A 43 2.06 -18.74 8.46
N HIS A 44 3.06 -17.88 8.31
CA HIS A 44 2.96 -16.43 8.59
C HIS A 44 1.90 -15.75 7.71
N GLU A 45 1.45 -14.55 8.10
CA GLU A 45 0.44 -13.76 7.36
C GLU A 45 -0.81 -14.59 7.00
N ARG A 46 -1.33 -15.35 7.97
CA ARG A 46 -2.48 -16.27 7.82
C ARG A 46 -2.27 -17.36 6.77
N GLY A 47 -1.02 -17.79 6.59
CA GLY A 47 -0.63 -18.74 5.56
C GLY A 47 -0.47 -18.14 4.17
N MET A 48 -0.69 -16.84 3.96
CA MET A 48 -0.61 -16.21 2.63
C MET A 48 0.82 -15.81 2.23
N ARG A 49 1.68 -15.49 3.20
CA ARG A 49 3.07 -15.11 2.96
C ARG A 49 3.95 -15.54 4.11
N SER A 50 4.79 -16.52 3.86
CA SER A 50 5.73 -17.06 4.82
C SER A 50 6.97 -16.16 5.04
N GLY A 51 7.58 -16.28 6.23
CA GLY A 51 8.82 -15.61 6.60
C GLY A 51 8.61 -14.53 7.68
N THR A 52 9.68 -14.27 8.43
CA THR A 52 9.70 -13.27 9.51
C THR A 52 9.28 -11.88 9.01
N LEU A 53 8.57 -11.15 9.86
CA LEU A 53 8.09 -9.81 9.56
C LEU A 53 9.21 -8.77 9.76
N PRO A 54 9.57 -7.97 8.74
CA PRO A 54 10.60 -6.94 8.86
C PRO A 54 10.02 -5.69 9.57
N THR A 55 9.95 -5.73 10.90
CA THR A 55 9.24 -4.74 11.74
C THR A 55 9.54 -3.28 11.39
N HIS A 56 10.81 -2.92 11.18
CA HIS A 56 11.20 -1.55 10.84
C HIS A 56 10.64 -1.08 9.48
N GLN A 57 10.57 -1.98 8.48
CA GLN A 57 10.01 -1.64 7.18
C GLN A 57 8.48 -1.53 7.25
N ILE A 58 7.83 -2.42 8.00
CA ILE A 58 6.39 -2.38 8.22
C ILE A 58 6.00 -1.07 8.94
N ALA A 59 6.73 -0.70 9.99
CA ALA A 59 6.52 0.56 10.72
C ALA A 59 6.71 1.77 9.80
N GLY A 60 7.80 1.81 9.02
CA GLY A 60 8.07 2.89 8.07
C GLY A 60 7.02 2.99 6.96
N MET A 61 6.50 1.86 6.48
CA MET A 61 5.38 1.85 5.54
C MET A 61 4.11 2.39 6.21
N GLY A 62 3.77 1.94 7.41
CA GLY A 62 2.59 2.41 8.15
C GLY A 62 2.59 3.93 8.33
N GLU A 63 3.72 4.49 8.76
CA GLU A 63 3.89 5.95 8.94
C GLU A 63 3.75 6.71 7.61
N ALA A 64 4.37 6.21 6.54
CA ALA A 64 4.30 6.83 5.22
C ALA A 64 2.86 6.92 4.70
N PHE A 65 2.05 5.87 4.90
CA PHE A 65 0.62 5.89 4.53
C PHE A 65 -0.21 6.81 5.43
N ALA A 66 0.11 6.89 6.73
CA ALA A 66 -0.57 7.81 7.65
C ALA A 66 -0.33 9.28 7.27
N LEU A 67 0.92 9.65 6.96
CA LEU A 67 1.28 10.99 6.50
C LEU A 67 0.64 11.31 5.14
N MET A 68 0.67 10.38 4.19
CA MET A 68 0.04 10.54 2.88
C MET A 68 -1.46 10.85 3.03
N GLN A 69 -2.17 10.14 3.92
CA GLN A 69 -3.60 10.38 4.15
C GLN A 69 -3.88 11.78 4.72
N GLN A 70 -2.96 12.35 5.50
CA GLN A 70 -3.09 13.70 6.06
C GLN A 70 -2.77 14.79 5.03
N GLN A 71 -1.81 14.53 4.12
CA GLN A 71 -1.30 15.51 3.17
C GLN A 71 -1.94 15.40 1.77
N TYR A 72 -2.80 14.39 1.55
CA TYR A 72 -3.31 14.00 0.24
C TYR A 72 -3.89 15.17 -0.59
N ASP A 73 -4.76 15.98 0.01
CA ASP A 73 -5.43 17.06 -0.70
C ASP A 73 -4.45 18.20 -1.07
N ASP A 74 -3.56 18.55 -0.14
CA ASP A 74 -2.55 19.60 -0.35
C ASP A 74 -1.52 19.19 -1.40
N ASP A 75 -1.02 17.95 -1.32
CA ASP A 75 -0.07 17.39 -2.28
C ASP A 75 -0.69 17.32 -3.68
N ASN A 76 -1.93 16.83 -3.80
CA ASN A 76 -2.62 16.76 -5.09
C ASN A 76 -2.86 18.14 -5.68
N ALA A 77 -3.30 19.12 -4.88
CA ALA A 77 -3.48 20.49 -5.35
C ALA A 77 -2.16 21.08 -5.85
N HIS A 78 -1.07 20.87 -5.10
CA HIS A 78 0.26 21.33 -5.46
C HIS A 78 0.77 20.70 -6.77
N ILE A 79 0.73 19.37 -6.86
CA ILE A 79 1.18 18.60 -8.02
C ILE A 79 0.36 18.96 -9.26
N THR A 80 -0.97 19.08 -9.13
CA THR A 80 -1.86 19.47 -10.24
C THR A 80 -1.51 20.85 -10.78
N ARG A 81 -1.28 21.83 -9.90
CA ARG A 81 -0.88 23.19 -10.30
C ARG A 81 0.45 23.18 -11.04
N LEU A 82 1.44 22.42 -10.56
CA LEU A 82 2.73 22.29 -11.24
C LEU A 82 2.59 21.62 -12.61
N GLN A 83 1.79 20.55 -12.70
CA GLN A 83 1.50 19.86 -13.95
C GLN A 83 0.87 20.81 -14.98
N GLN A 84 -0.16 21.57 -14.60
CA GLN A 84 -0.83 22.53 -15.48
C GLN A 84 0.14 23.60 -15.98
N ARG A 85 0.98 24.15 -15.09
CA ARG A 85 1.99 25.14 -15.46
C ARG A 85 3.02 24.56 -16.43
N PHE A 86 3.43 23.32 -16.25
CA PHE A 86 4.39 22.66 -17.11
C PHE A 86 3.82 22.36 -18.50
N CYS A 87 2.55 21.92 -18.58
CA CYS A 87 1.91 21.56 -19.85
C CYS A 87 1.37 22.76 -20.65
N ALA A 88 1.17 23.92 -20.02
CA ALA A 88 0.73 25.14 -20.71
C ALA A 88 1.88 25.95 -21.34
N ALA A 89 3.13 25.58 -21.05
CA ALA A 89 4.34 26.08 -21.71
C ALA A 89 4.68 25.20 -22.92
#